data_AF-A0A7C6UF79-F1
#
_entry.id   AF-A0A7C6UF79-F1
#
_cell.length_a   1.000
_cell.length_b   1.000
_cell.length_c   1.000
_cell.angle_alpha   90.00
_cell.angle_beta   90.00
_cell.angle_gamma   90.00
#
_symmetry.space_group_name_H-M   'P 1'
#
loop_
_entity.id
_entity.type
_entity.pdbx_description
1 polymer ?
#
loop_
_entity_poly.entity_id
_entity_poly.type
_entity_poly.pdbx_seq_one_letter_code
_entity_poly.pdbx_strand_id
1 'polypeptide(L)'
;MKRIFALLALSVSSCLAIDNPITAEQLATWLDYSGPVTMERRDAGTNALTFLPGKLVGLTGYATKEHARSVYYVALYEGGTFLAGRRAETEKRIEERIANPASGTHAMRPSIQAIRIRNGGRKVFFDDMFLGQGGGGEIAFTTLPGQPYDLVVAHIAADDDSTKEGDINPPPLPQNTLSDIYDMIEGAILNELGQEAGPGCLPQGVESAEP
;
A
#
# COMPACT_ATOMS: atom_id res chain seq x y z
N MET A 1 -29.64 10.69 -50.34
CA MET A 1 -29.02 9.76 -49.38
C MET A 1 -28.15 10.55 -48.42
N LYS A 2 -28.55 10.72 -47.15
CA LYS A 2 -27.78 11.43 -46.12
C LYS A 2 -26.85 10.41 -45.44
N ARG A 3 -25.53 10.61 -45.52
CA ARG A 3 -24.55 9.81 -44.78
C ARG A 3 -24.33 10.48 -43.43
N ILE A 4 -24.77 9.81 -42.36
CA ILE A 4 -24.45 10.20 -40.98
C ILE A 4 -23.06 9.61 -40.71
N PHE A 5 -22.07 10.48 -40.53
CA PHE A 5 -20.77 10.08 -39.99
C PHE A 5 -20.91 9.99 -38.47
N ALA A 6 -21.00 8.77 -37.96
CA ALA A 6 -20.81 8.52 -36.54
C ALA A 6 -19.31 8.69 -36.23
N LEU A 7 -18.95 9.82 -35.61
CA LEU A 7 -17.65 9.95 -34.95
C LEU A 7 -17.70 9.09 -33.68
N LEU A 8 -17.09 7.90 -33.74
CA LEU A 8 -16.69 7.19 -32.53
C LEU A 8 -15.61 8.02 -31.84
N ALA A 9 -15.99 8.74 -30.79
CA ALA A 9 -15.03 9.25 -29.82
C ALA A 9 -14.49 8.05 -29.04
N LEU A 10 -13.38 7.47 -29.51
CA LEU A 10 -12.55 6.59 -28.71
C LEU A 10 -11.87 7.45 -27.65
N SER A 11 -12.52 7.63 -26.49
CA SER A 11 -11.83 8.05 -25.28
C SER A 11 -10.89 6.91 -24.89
N VAL A 12 -9.67 6.97 -25.43
CA VAL A 12 -8.54 6.20 -24.90
C VAL A 12 -8.32 6.77 -23.50
N SER A 13 -8.97 6.18 -22.51
CA SER A 13 -8.54 6.32 -21.11
C SER A 13 -7.16 5.68 -21.05
N SER A 14 -6.15 6.49 -21.35
CA SER A 14 -4.76 6.17 -21.04
C SER A 14 -4.70 6.08 -19.52
N CYS A 15 -4.90 4.88 -18.98
CA CYS A 15 -4.47 4.57 -17.64
C CYS A 15 -2.95 4.75 -17.64
N LEU A 16 -2.48 5.95 -17.28
CA LEU A 16 -1.12 6.14 -16.83
C LEU A 16 -0.96 5.19 -15.64
N ALA A 17 -0.08 4.19 -15.81
CA ALA A 17 0.43 3.47 -14.67
C ALA A 17 1.12 4.54 -13.80
N ILE A 18 0.57 4.79 -12.62
CA ILE A 18 1.16 5.74 -11.68
C ILE A 18 2.51 5.17 -11.30
N ASP A 19 3.59 5.85 -11.71
CA ASP A 19 4.92 5.44 -11.30
C ASP A 19 5.08 5.76 -9.81
N ASN A 20 5.68 4.83 -9.08
CA ASN A 20 5.90 5.02 -7.66
C ASN A 20 7.15 5.89 -7.46
N PRO A 21 7.02 7.07 -6.83
CA PRO A 21 8.13 8.01 -6.66
C PRO A 21 9.20 7.50 -5.67
N ILE A 22 8.89 6.47 -4.88
CA ILE A 22 9.76 5.99 -3.82
C ILE A 22 10.86 5.11 -4.40
N THR A 23 12.10 5.53 -4.22
CA THR A 23 13.27 4.71 -4.59
C THR A 23 13.56 3.65 -3.53
N ALA A 24 14.29 2.60 -3.90
CA ALA A 24 14.71 1.58 -2.94
C ALA A 24 15.66 2.11 -1.87
N GLU A 25 16.51 3.08 -2.21
CA GLU A 25 17.42 3.75 -1.26
C GLU A 25 16.65 4.57 -0.22
N GLN A 26 15.61 5.29 -0.67
CA GLN A 26 14.76 6.07 0.21
C GLN A 26 13.99 5.16 1.19
N LEU A 27 13.42 4.05 0.69
CA LEU A 27 12.75 3.09 1.56
C LEU A 27 13.71 2.41 2.55
N ALA A 28 14.92 2.04 2.11
CA ALA A 28 15.95 1.49 2.98
C ALA A 28 16.34 2.45 4.10
N THR A 29 16.45 3.74 3.78
CA THR A 29 16.74 4.80 4.75
C THR A 29 15.61 4.93 5.79
N TRP A 30 14.36 4.86 5.36
CA TRP A 30 13.21 4.93 6.26
C TRP A 30 13.08 3.70 7.17
N LEU A 31 13.43 2.53 6.68
CA LEU A 31 13.41 1.29 7.46
C LEU A 31 14.51 1.24 8.52
N ASP A 32 15.58 2.02 8.34
CA ASP A 32 16.71 2.16 9.27
C ASP A 32 17.23 0.79 9.73
N TYR A 33 17.82 0.03 8.82
CA TYR A 33 18.31 -1.32 9.16
C TYR A 33 19.44 -1.27 10.18
N SER A 34 19.49 -2.27 11.09
CA SER A 34 20.55 -2.43 12.09
C SER A 34 21.96 -2.65 11.53
N GLY A 35 22.08 -2.78 10.21
CA GLY A 35 23.33 -2.99 9.48
C GLY A 35 23.16 -2.60 8.01
N PRO A 36 24.26 -2.59 7.22
CA PRO A 36 24.21 -2.19 5.83
C PRO A 36 23.33 -3.15 5.02
N VAL A 37 22.37 -2.59 4.29
CA VAL A 37 21.45 -3.33 3.43
C VAL A 37 21.35 -2.62 2.09
N THR A 38 21.46 -3.40 1.01
CA THR A 38 21.11 -2.91 -0.33
C THR A 38 19.70 -3.39 -0.67
N MET A 39 18.76 -2.45 -0.81
CA MET A 39 17.42 -2.72 -1.30
C MET A 39 17.34 -2.52 -2.81
N GLU A 40 16.51 -3.34 -3.46
CA GLU A 40 16.14 -3.20 -4.86
C GLU A 40 14.65 -2.96 -4.98
N ARG A 41 14.30 -2.04 -5.88
CA ARG A 41 12.95 -1.93 -6.40
C ARG A 41 12.75 -3.12 -7.34
N ARG A 42 11.68 -3.86 -7.12
CA ARG A 42 11.20 -4.90 -8.02
C ARG A 42 9.88 -4.41 -8.55
N ASP A 43 9.76 -4.33 -9.87
CA ASP A 43 8.43 -4.27 -10.46
C ASP A 43 7.73 -5.54 -10.00
N ALA A 44 6.73 -5.36 -9.16
CA ALA A 44 6.07 -6.47 -8.55
C ALA A 44 5.34 -7.18 -9.67
N GLY A 45 5.86 -8.34 -10.07
CA GLY A 45 5.08 -9.30 -10.86
C GLY A 45 3.70 -9.46 -10.21
N THR A 46 2.71 -9.77 -11.03
CA THR A 46 1.27 -9.77 -10.75
C THR A 46 0.80 -10.77 -9.67
N ASN A 47 1.57 -11.07 -8.63
CA ASN A 47 1.38 -12.25 -7.80
C ASN A 47 1.32 -11.98 -6.27
N ALA A 48 1.93 -10.90 -5.75
CA ALA A 48 2.13 -10.77 -4.30
C ALA A 48 1.10 -9.90 -3.55
N LEU A 49 0.42 -8.98 -4.21
CA LEU A 49 -0.75 -8.27 -3.65
C LEU A 49 -1.93 -8.19 -4.62
N THR A 50 -1.73 -8.62 -5.87
CA THR A 50 -2.76 -8.67 -6.92
C THR A 50 -3.92 -9.61 -6.61
N PHE A 51 -3.72 -10.59 -5.72
CA PHE A 51 -4.79 -11.46 -5.25
C PHE A 51 -5.71 -10.75 -4.25
N LEU A 52 -5.29 -9.62 -3.66
CA LEU A 52 -6.16 -8.84 -2.80
C LEU A 52 -7.25 -8.19 -3.66
N PRO A 53 -8.53 -8.34 -3.30
CA PRO A 53 -9.62 -7.81 -4.11
C PRO A 53 -9.53 -6.29 -4.26
N GLY A 54 -9.89 -5.81 -5.44
CA GLY A 54 -9.97 -4.38 -5.76
C GLY A 54 -9.42 -4.10 -7.15
N LYS A 55 -9.52 -2.86 -7.60
CA LYS A 55 -8.97 -2.44 -8.89
C LYS A 55 -7.59 -1.82 -8.68
N LEU A 56 -6.57 -2.66 -8.78
CA LEU A 56 -5.16 -2.26 -8.67
C LEU A 56 -4.77 -1.36 -9.85
N VAL A 57 -4.15 -0.21 -9.56
CA VAL A 57 -3.68 0.76 -10.57
C VAL A 57 -2.16 0.94 -10.55
N GLY A 58 -1.49 0.60 -9.44
CA GLY A 58 -0.04 0.62 -9.32
C GLY A 58 0.45 -0.33 -8.24
N LEU A 59 1.59 -0.98 -8.46
CA LEU A 59 2.21 -1.88 -7.48
C LEU A 59 3.73 -1.85 -7.65
N THR A 60 4.43 -1.65 -6.54
CA THR A 60 5.90 -1.69 -6.49
C THR A 60 6.33 -2.54 -5.31
N GLY A 61 7.24 -3.47 -5.56
CA GLY A 61 7.87 -4.29 -4.53
C GLY A 61 9.27 -3.76 -4.21
N TYR A 62 9.71 -4.01 -2.98
CA TYR A 62 11.05 -3.70 -2.52
C TYR A 62 11.58 -4.86 -1.70
N ALA A 63 12.75 -5.35 -2.04
CA ALA A 63 13.39 -6.48 -1.38
C ALA A 63 14.89 -6.24 -1.24
N THR A 64 15.53 -6.80 -0.22
CA THR A 64 16.99 -6.73 -0.09
C THR A 64 17.65 -7.67 -1.10
N LYS A 65 18.82 -7.29 -1.63
CA LYS A 65 19.61 -8.14 -2.56
C LYS A 65 20.14 -9.40 -1.89
N GLU A 66 20.53 -9.25 -0.64
CA GLU A 66 21.21 -10.27 0.15
C GLU A 66 20.30 -10.64 1.31
N HIS A 67 19.91 -11.92 1.38
CA HIS A 67 19.23 -12.53 2.53
C HIS A 67 17.99 -11.80 3.08
N ALA A 68 17.09 -11.34 2.20
CA ALA A 68 15.88 -10.63 2.63
C ALA A 68 14.90 -11.54 3.37
N ARG A 69 14.82 -11.40 4.70
CA ARG A 69 13.71 -11.92 5.52
C ARG A 69 12.45 -11.08 5.40
N SER A 70 12.42 -10.07 4.53
CA SER A 70 11.31 -9.10 4.43
C SER A 70 11.19 -8.52 3.03
N VAL A 71 9.96 -8.45 2.54
CA VAL A 71 9.59 -7.77 1.29
C VAL A 71 8.53 -6.73 1.62
N TYR A 72 8.69 -5.53 1.08
CA TYR A 72 7.73 -4.45 1.20
C TYR A 72 7.03 -4.23 -0.13
N TYR A 73 5.73 -3.98 -0.09
CA TYR A 73 4.94 -3.64 -1.26
C TYR A 73 4.21 -2.32 -1.01
N VAL A 74 4.22 -1.44 -2.00
CA VAL A 74 3.42 -0.22 -2.06
C VAL A 74 2.46 -0.38 -3.23
N ALA A 75 1.17 -0.35 -2.94
CA ALA A 75 0.10 -0.57 -3.90
C ALA A 75 -0.92 0.58 -3.87
N LEU A 76 -1.39 0.94 -5.06
CA LEU A 76 -2.48 1.88 -5.25
C LEU A 76 -3.65 1.15 -5.90
N TYR A 77 -4.82 1.27 -5.29
CA TYR A 77 -6.09 0.82 -5.86
C TYR A 77 -6.96 2.03 -6.20
N GLU A 78 -7.89 1.88 -7.14
CA GLU A 78 -8.97 2.86 -7.31
C GLU A 78 -9.71 3.03 -5.96
N GLY A 79 -10.00 4.27 -5.59
CA GLY A 79 -10.53 4.64 -4.28
C GLY A 79 -11.81 3.90 -3.93
N GLY A 80 -11.87 3.33 -2.73
CA GLY A 80 -12.99 2.53 -2.25
C GLY A 80 -13.07 1.12 -2.83
N THR A 81 -12.18 0.73 -3.75
CA THR A 81 -12.21 -0.61 -4.36
C THR A 81 -11.37 -1.62 -3.60
N PHE A 82 -10.41 -1.19 -2.78
CA PHE A 82 -9.60 -2.12 -1.98
C PHE A 82 -10.51 -2.98 -1.07
N LEU A 83 -10.29 -4.29 -1.08
CA LEU A 83 -11.12 -5.35 -0.48
C LEU A 83 -12.52 -5.57 -1.08
N ALA A 84 -12.83 -4.94 -2.23
CA ALA A 84 -14.02 -5.18 -3.07
C ALA A 84 -15.32 -5.42 -2.28
N GLY A 85 -15.70 -4.45 -1.44
CA GLY A 85 -16.94 -4.51 -0.63
C GLY A 85 -16.78 -5.15 0.75
N ARG A 86 -15.65 -5.79 1.06
CA ARG A 86 -15.34 -6.32 2.41
C ARG A 86 -14.58 -5.33 3.29
N ARG A 87 -14.36 -4.11 2.81
CA ARG A 87 -13.58 -3.09 3.53
C ARG A 87 -14.21 -2.72 4.86
N ALA A 88 -15.50 -2.37 4.87
CA ALA A 88 -16.20 -1.99 6.10
C ALA A 88 -16.19 -3.11 7.15
N GLU A 89 -16.33 -4.37 6.74
CA GLU A 89 -16.22 -5.53 7.63
C GLU A 89 -14.81 -5.67 8.22
N THR A 90 -13.78 -5.46 7.38
CA THR A 90 -12.38 -5.53 7.80
C THR A 90 -12.02 -4.41 8.77
N GLU A 91 -12.41 -3.18 8.47
CA GLU A 91 -12.23 -2.02 9.35
C GLU A 91 -12.93 -2.25 10.70
N LYS A 92 -14.18 -2.73 10.69
CA LYS A 92 -14.91 -3.08 11.91
C LYS A 92 -14.22 -4.18 12.72
N ARG A 93 -13.74 -5.25 12.07
CA ARG A 93 -13.00 -6.34 12.73
C ARG A 93 -11.75 -5.80 13.44
N ILE A 94 -11.02 -4.88 12.82
CA ILE A 94 -9.83 -4.26 13.41
C ILE A 94 -10.22 -3.42 14.62
N GLU A 95 -11.26 -2.58 14.50
CA GLU A 95 -11.80 -1.78 15.61
C GLU A 95 -12.22 -2.63 16.81
N GLU A 96 -12.96 -3.73 16.55
CA GLU A 96 -13.39 -4.67 17.58
C GLU A 96 -12.22 -5.38 18.26
N ARG A 97 -11.16 -5.71 17.50
CA ARG A 97 -9.96 -6.35 18.03
C ARG A 97 -9.15 -5.40 18.92
N ILE A 98 -9.03 -4.14 18.53
CA ILE A 98 -8.39 -3.09 19.34
C ILE A 98 -9.18 -2.83 20.63
N ALA A 99 -10.51 -2.84 20.56
CA ALA A 99 -11.36 -2.67 21.74
C ALA A 99 -11.30 -3.86 22.72
N ASN A 100 -10.85 -5.04 22.27
CA ASN A 100 -10.80 -6.27 23.06
C ASN A 100 -9.40 -6.92 23.06
N PRO A 101 -8.38 -6.30 23.71
CA PRO A 101 -6.99 -6.75 23.69
C PRO A 101 -6.69 -8.05 24.47
N ALA A 102 -7.71 -8.82 24.84
CA ALA A 102 -7.56 -10.02 25.68
C ALA A 102 -7.02 -11.26 24.91
N SER A 103 -6.84 -11.19 23.59
CA SER A 103 -6.31 -12.29 22.78
C SER A 103 -4.78 -12.21 22.65
N GLY A 104 -4.08 -12.56 23.74
CA GLY A 104 -2.73 -13.16 23.90
C GLY A 104 -1.58 -13.07 22.88
N THR A 105 -1.70 -12.49 21.69
CA THR A 105 -0.66 -12.46 20.64
C THR A 105 0.22 -11.19 20.69
N HIS A 106 -0.05 -10.30 21.66
CA HIS A 106 0.49 -8.94 21.73
C HIS A 106 1.98 -8.81 22.07
N ALA A 107 2.67 -9.90 22.43
CA ALA A 107 3.99 -9.80 23.05
C ALA A 107 5.19 -9.78 22.08
N MET A 108 5.04 -10.20 20.82
CA MET A 108 6.21 -10.32 19.92
C MET A 108 6.43 -9.14 18.98
N ARG A 109 5.41 -8.32 18.70
CA ARG A 109 5.52 -7.16 17.78
C ARG A 109 4.51 -6.08 18.18
N PRO A 110 4.95 -4.99 18.85
CA PRO A 110 4.04 -3.98 19.44
C PRO A 110 3.14 -3.22 18.45
N SER A 111 3.35 -3.34 17.14
CA SER A 111 2.77 -2.48 16.11
C SER A 111 1.58 -3.05 15.32
N ILE A 112 1.16 -4.29 15.58
CA ILE A 112 0.50 -5.08 14.53
C ILE A 112 -1.01 -4.85 14.36
N GLN A 113 -1.69 -4.20 15.30
CA GLN A 113 -3.15 -4.01 15.20
C GLN A 113 -3.47 -2.62 15.75
N ALA A 114 -3.35 -1.62 14.89
CA ALA A 114 -3.48 -0.23 15.26
C ALA A 114 -4.41 0.48 14.29
N ILE A 115 -5.12 1.47 14.82
CA ILE A 115 -5.74 2.51 14.00
C ILE A 115 -5.00 3.79 14.35
N ARG A 116 -4.34 4.40 13.37
CA ARG A 116 -3.79 5.75 13.52
C ARG A 116 -4.80 6.74 12.97
N ILE A 117 -5.22 7.69 13.80
CA ILE A 117 -6.09 8.79 13.39
C ILE A 117 -5.20 9.95 12.94
N ARG A 118 -5.41 10.44 11.73
CA ARG A 118 -4.66 11.54 11.10
C ARG A 118 -5.36 12.87 11.31
N ASN A 119 -4.65 13.96 10.97
CA ASN A 119 -5.25 15.28 10.89
C ASN A 119 -6.47 15.24 9.94
N GLY A 120 -7.60 15.78 10.39
CA GLY A 120 -8.89 15.67 9.68
C GLY A 120 -9.72 14.43 10.04
N GLY A 121 -9.29 13.61 11.00
CA GLY A 121 -10.07 12.48 11.53
C GLY A 121 -10.01 11.21 10.66
N ARG A 122 -9.22 11.21 9.59
CA ARG A 122 -9.02 10.06 8.70
C ARG A 122 -8.30 8.93 9.46
N LYS A 123 -8.80 7.71 9.31
CA LYS A 123 -8.18 6.50 9.89
C LYS A 123 -7.21 5.85 8.90
N VAL A 124 -6.06 5.42 9.41
CA VAL A 124 -5.17 4.47 8.75
C VAL A 124 -5.22 3.19 9.56
N PHE A 125 -5.56 2.09 8.89
CA PHE A 125 -5.75 0.79 9.50
C PHE A 125 -4.50 -0.05 9.32
N PHE A 126 -4.04 -0.67 10.41
CA PHE A 126 -2.94 -1.63 10.43
C PHE A 126 -3.48 -2.97 10.90
N ASP A 127 -3.23 -4.04 10.16
CA ASP A 127 -3.67 -5.39 10.49
C ASP A 127 -2.61 -6.42 10.10
N ASP A 128 -2.71 -7.59 10.71
CA ASP A 128 -2.09 -8.81 10.19
C ASP A 128 -3.03 -9.43 9.17
N MET A 129 -2.51 -9.70 7.98
CA MET A 129 -3.22 -10.46 6.97
C MET A 129 -2.43 -11.68 6.55
N PHE A 130 -3.14 -12.79 6.38
CA PHE A 130 -2.61 -13.93 5.66
C PHE A 130 -2.61 -13.58 4.17
N LEU A 131 -1.43 -13.38 3.59
CA LEU A 131 -1.23 -12.87 2.23
C LEU A 131 -1.05 -14.00 1.20
N GLY A 132 -1.73 -15.13 1.39
CA GLY A 132 -1.69 -16.27 0.45
C GLY A 132 -0.47 -17.17 0.62
N GLN A 133 0.00 -17.81 -0.47
CA GLN A 133 1.02 -18.88 -0.49
C GLN A 133 2.44 -18.47 0.00
N GLY A 134 2.62 -17.27 0.56
CA GLY A 134 3.90 -16.72 0.99
C GLY A 134 4.03 -16.36 2.46
N GLY A 135 3.06 -16.69 3.31
CA GLY A 135 3.11 -16.46 4.76
C GLY A 135 2.25 -15.29 5.26
N GLY A 136 2.31 -15.06 6.58
CA GLY A 136 1.65 -13.93 7.25
C GLY A 136 2.44 -12.62 7.06
N GLY A 137 1.73 -11.51 6.86
CA GLY A 137 2.34 -10.20 6.71
C GLY A 137 1.51 -9.08 7.32
N GLU A 138 2.16 -7.97 7.58
CA GLU A 138 1.55 -6.75 8.09
C GLU A 138 1.04 -5.92 6.91
N ILE A 139 -0.14 -5.32 7.03
CA ILE A 139 -0.72 -4.44 6.02
C ILE A 139 -1.17 -3.14 6.67
N ALA A 140 -0.99 -2.05 5.94
CA ALA A 140 -1.47 -0.73 6.28
C ALA A 140 -2.29 -0.17 5.12
N PHE A 141 -3.50 0.33 5.38
CA PHE A 141 -4.32 0.88 4.31
C PHE A 141 -5.20 2.06 4.74
N THR A 142 -5.47 2.93 3.76
CA THR A 142 -6.37 4.08 3.89
C THR A 142 -6.78 4.57 2.50
N THR A 143 -7.78 5.45 2.45
CA THR A 143 -8.07 6.23 1.24
C THR A 143 -7.30 7.54 1.31
N LEU A 144 -6.53 7.86 0.26
CA LEU A 144 -5.69 9.04 0.23
C LEU A 144 -6.53 10.33 0.26
N PRO A 145 -6.15 11.35 1.05
CA PRO A 145 -6.91 12.59 1.16
C PRO A 145 -6.90 13.36 -0.17
N GLY A 146 -8.08 13.76 -0.65
CA GLY A 146 -8.21 14.54 -1.89
C GLY A 146 -7.85 13.78 -3.17
N GLN A 147 -7.63 12.47 -3.09
CA GLN A 147 -7.21 11.63 -4.21
C GLN A 147 -8.17 10.45 -4.40
N PRO A 148 -8.42 9.99 -5.63
CA PRO A 148 -9.32 8.88 -5.93
C PRO A 148 -8.61 7.52 -5.76
N TYR A 149 -7.73 7.38 -4.77
CA TYR A 149 -6.90 6.18 -4.58
C TYR A 149 -6.92 5.66 -3.15
N ASP A 150 -6.92 4.34 -3.01
CA ASP A 150 -6.59 3.66 -1.76
C ASP A 150 -5.09 3.33 -1.77
N LEU A 151 -4.37 3.78 -0.75
CA LEU A 151 -2.97 3.41 -0.52
C LEU A 151 -2.92 2.20 0.38
N VAL A 152 -2.23 1.17 -0.09
CA VAL A 152 -1.96 -0.07 0.64
C VAL A 152 -0.45 -0.28 0.70
N VAL A 153 0.09 -0.44 1.91
CA VAL A 153 1.49 -0.82 2.12
C VAL A 153 1.51 -2.15 2.86
N ALA A 154 2.22 -3.13 2.34
CA ALA A 154 2.36 -4.43 2.97
C ALA A 154 3.82 -4.74 3.28
N HIS A 155 4.05 -5.42 4.39
CA HIS A 155 5.31 -6.01 4.79
C HIS A 155 5.12 -7.51 4.94
N ILE A 156 5.75 -8.29 4.07
CA ILE A 156 5.75 -9.75 4.14
C ILE A 156 7.09 -10.18 4.72
N ALA A 157 7.06 -10.74 5.92
CA ALA A 157 8.22 -11.43 6.46
C ALA A 157 8.34 -12.77 5.72
N ALA A 158 9.54 -13.13 5.27
CA ALA A 158 9.77 -14.48 4.77
C ALA A 158 9.62 -15.46 5.95
N ASP A 159 8.84 -16.52 5.78
CA ASP A 159 8.67 -17.57 6.78
C ASP A 159 10.05 -18.10 7.19
N ASP A 160 10.37 -17.96 8.48
CA ASP A 160 11.69 -18.25 9.01
C ASP A 160 11.74 -19.71 9.46
N ASP A 161 12.15 -20.60 8.57
CA ASP A 161 12.63 -21.95 8.94
C ASP A 161 14.10 -21.90 9.41
N SER A 162 14.65 -20.70 9.68
CA SER A 162 16.08 -20.48 9.92
C SER A 162 16.45 -19.64 11.15
N THR A 163 15.54 -19.38 12.10
CA THR A 163 15.95 -19.21 13.51
C THR A 163 16.36 -20.57 14.08
N LYS A 164 17.35 -21.22 13.46
CA LYS A 164 18.15 -22.21 14.16
C LYS A 164 19.07 -21.39 15.06
N GLU A 165 18.89 -21.52 16.36
CA GLU A 165 19.86 -21.04 17.36
C GLU A 165 21.27 -21.44 16.89
N GLY A 166 22.09 -20.47 16.47
CA GLY A 166 23.43 -20.77 15.93
C GLY A 166 23.90 -19.94 14.74
N ASP A 167 23.07 -19.04 14.17
CA ASP A 167 23.56 -18.13 13.13
C ASP A 167 24.52 -17.09 13.73
N ILE A 168 25.81 -17.21 13.39
CA ILE A 168 26.90 -16.40 13.97
C ILE A 168 26.81 -14.93 13.52
N ASN A 169 26.11 -14.67 12.41
CA ASN A 169 25.84 -13.33 11.88
C ASN A 169 24.36 -13.22 11.46
N PRO A 170 23.44 -12.84 12.38
CA PRO A 170 22.04 -12.67 12.00
C PRO A 170 21.91 -11.58 10.92
N PRO A 171 20.98 -11.73 9.97
CA PRO A 171 20.77 -10.72 8.95
C PRO A 171 20.30 -9.40 9.58
N PRO A 172 20.65 -8.23 8.99
CA PRO A 172 20.16 -6.94 9.45
C PRO A 172 18.62 -6.91 9.48
N LEU A 173 18.06 -6.29 10.51
CA LEU A 173 16.61 -6.16 10.69
C LEU A 173 16.20 -4.68 10.62
N PRO A 174 15.02 -4.37 10.06
CA PRO A 174 14.48 -3.02 10.08
C PRO A 174 14.26 -2.59 11.54
N GLN A 175 14.65 -1.36 11.89
CA GLN A 175 14.39 -0.79 13.22
C GLN A 175 13.04 -0.07 13.29
N ASN A 176 12.57 0.47 12.17
CA ASN A 176 11.27 1.13 12.08
C ASN A 176 10.19 0.14 11.61
N THR A 177 9.01 0.20 12.23
CA THR A 177 7.87 -0.65 11.85
C THR A 177 7.16 -0.11 10.61
N LEU A 178 6.27 -0.93 10.01
CA LEU A 178 5.37 -0.47 8.95
C LEU A 178 4.57 0.78 9.38
N SER A 179 4.17 0.81 10.65
CA SER A 179 3.43 1.92 11.25
C SER A 179 4.23 3.22 11.28
N ASP A 180 5.55 3.12 11.52
CA ASP A 180 6.43 4.28 11.63
C ASP A 180 6.78 4.87 10.26
N ILE A 181 6.92 4.02 9.24
CA ILE A 181 7.28 4.47 7.90
C ILE A 181 6.10 4.86 7.01
N TYR A 182 4.87 4.50 7.38
CA TYR A 182 3.69 4.75 6.55
C TYR A 182 3.50 6.22 6.19
N ASP A 183 3.74 7.13 7.14
CA ASP A 183 3.58 8.58 6.92
C ASP A 183 4.56 9.12 5.88
N MET A 184 5.78 8.57 5.85
CA MET A 184 6.79 8.94 4.87
C MET A 184 6.41 8.44 3.47
N ILE A 185 5.88 7.22 3.37
CA ILE A 185 5.37 6.64 2.13
C ILE A 185 4.17 7.43 1.60
N GLU A 186 3.17 7.68 2.45
CA GLU A 186 1.97 8.44 2.10
C GLU A 186 2.34 9.85 1.62
N GLY A 187 3.24 10.54 2.33
CA GLY A 187 3.71 11.87 1.95
C GLY A 187 4.40 11.90 0.59
N ALA A 188 5.26 10.93 0.29
CA ALA A 188 5.92 10.82 -1.01
C ALA A 188 4.92 10.60 -2.16
N ILE A 189 3.94 9.70 -1.96
CA ILE A 189 2.89 9.43 -2.94
C ILE A 189 2.02 10.68 -3.18
N LEU A 190 1.59 11.35 -2.11
CA LEU A 190 0.76 12.56 -2.23
C LEU A 190 1.50 13.71 -2.92
N ASN A 191 2.81 13.84 -2.70
CA ASN A 191 3.61 14.85 -3.39
C ASN A 191 3.69 14.59 -4.90
N GLU A 192 3.88 13.35 -5.32
CA GLU A 192 3.90 12.97 -6.74
C GLU A 192 2.53 13.21 -7.41
N LEU A 193 1.45 12.69 -6.78
CA LEU A 193 0.09 12.88 -7.29
C LEU A 193 -0.32 14.36 -7.33
N GLY A 194 0.15 15.16 -6.37
CA GLY A 194 -0.05 16.61 -6.35
C GLY A 194 0.71 17.36 -7.44
N GLN A 195 1.85 16.83 -7.90
CA GLN A 195 2.62 17.37 -9.03
C GLN A 195 2.00 16.98 -10.38
N GLU A 196 1.44 15.77 -10.50
CA GLU A 196 0.70 15.35 -11.70
C GLU A 196 -0.64 16.10 -11.86
N ALA A 197 -1.26 16.52 -10.75
CA ALA A 197 -2.49 17.32 -10.73
C ALA A 197 -2.27 18.83 -11.01
N GLY A 198 -1.30 19.17 -11.88
CA GLY A 198 -1.09 20.53 -12.38
C GLY A 198 -2.36 21.17 -13.00
N PRO A 199 -2.41 22.51 -13.14
CA PRO A 199 -3.64 23.32 -13.25
C PRO A 199 -4.37 23.23 -14.62
N GLY A 200 -4.69 22.03 -15.10
CA GLY A 200 -5.32 21.81 -16.40
C GLY A 200 -6.33 20.65 -16.47
N CYS A 201 -6.52 19.86 -15.41
CA CYS A 201 -7.41 18.69 -15.44
C CYS A 201 -8.54 18.79 -14.42
N LEU A 202 -9.29 19.91 -14.44
CA LEU A 202 -10.65 19.90 -13.91
C LEU A 202 -11.58 19.55 -15.09
N PRO A 203 -12.41 18.50 -14.99
CA PRO A 203 -13.46 18.30 -15.99
C PRO A 203 -14.36 19.53 -15.94
N GLN A 204 -14.44 20.27 -17.04
CA GLN A 204 -15.43 21.33 -17.20
C GLN A 204 -16.79 20.71 -16.91
N GLY A 205 -17.48 21.29 -15.91
CA GLY A 205 -18.82 20.90 -15.55
C GLY A 205 -19.71 20.92 -16.78
N VAL A 206 -20.35 19.79 -17.04
CA VAL A 206 -21.45 19.72 -18.00
C VAL A 206 -22.55 20.62 -17.45
N GLU A 207 -22.83 21.73 -18.12
CA GLU A 207 -23.99 22.57 -17.85
C GLU A 207 -25.24 21.68 -17.84
N SER A 208 -25.95 21.68 -16.70
CA SER A 208 -27.30 21.16 -16.60
C SER A 208 -28.19 21.89 -17.60
N ALA A 209 -28.64 21.19 -18.63
CA ALA A 209 -29.81 21.59 -19.38
C ALA A 209 -31.06 21.09 -18.62
N GLU A 210 -31.85 22.02 -18.11
CA GLU A 210 -33.23 21.84 -17.67
C GLU A 210 -34.03 23.07 -18.16
N PRO A 211 -35.35 23.01 -18.40
CA PRO A 211 -36.25 21.86 -18.61
C PRO A 211 -36.76 21.72 -20.07
#